data_AF-A0A0F0L0E1-F1
#
_entry.id   AF-A0A0F0L0E1-F1
#
_cell.length_a   1.000
_cell.length_b   1.000
_cell.length_c   1.000
_cell.angle_alpha   90.00
_cell.angle_beta   90.00
_cell.angle_gamma   90.00
#
_symmetry.space_group_name_H-M   'P 1'
#
loop_
_entity.id
_entity.type
_entity.pdbx_description
1 polymer ?
#
loop_
_entity_poly.entity_id
_entity_poly.type
_entity_poly.pdbx_seq_one_letter_code
_entity_poly.pdbx_strand_id
1 'polypeptide(L)'
;MSGIRRALEAKKAARENGEEAGFSLIELIIVVVILGILVAIAIPIFAGIQQQAKDNSLKSIAASAASAVAADLAKTTPTITAAGAVPSTVYNSSGNSTVTVAGPLTLDGFCVSAAGAGSTAGGVTGKAGPGC
;
A
#
# COMPACT_ATOMS: atom_id res chain seq x y z
N MET A 1 15.76 -62.52 -25.60
CA MET A 1 14.68 -61.99 -24.72
C MET A 1 15.10 -61.90 -23.24
N SER A 2 16.36 -61.62 -22.90
CA SER A 2 16.83 -61.55 -21.49
C SER A 2 16.82 -60.11 -20.92
N GLY A 3 16.91 -59.09 -21.77
CA GLY A 3 16.96 -57.68 -21.33
C GLY A 3 15.69 -57.17 -20.65
N ILE A 4 14.50 -57.65 -21.06
CA ILE A 4 13.22 -57.21 -20.49
C ILE A 4 13.07 -57.70 -19.04
N ARG A 5 13.53 -58.92 -18.73
CA ARG A 5 13.49 -59.48 -17.37
C ARG A 5 14.41 -58.71 -16.41
N ARG A 6 15.61 -58.36 -16.87
CA ARG A 6 16.56 -57.52 -16.11
C ARG A 6 16.02 -56.12 -15.81
N ALA A 7 15.33 -55.49 -16.76
CA ALA A 7 14.72 -54.19 -16.55
C ALA A 7 13.54 -54.23 -15.55
N LEU A 8 12.75 -55.31 -15.56
CA LEU A 8 11.67 -55.54 -14.60
C LEU A 8 12.20 -55.82 -13.19
N GLU A 9 13.27 -56.61 -13.05
CA GLU A 9 13.91 -56.88 -11.77
C GLU A 9 14.54 -55.61 -11.16
N ALA A 10 15.17 -54.76 -11.98
CA ALA A 10 15.70 -53.47 -11.53
C ALA A 10 14.60 -52.50 -11.06
N LYS A 11 13.46 -52.44 -11.76
CA LYS A 11 12.31 -51.62 -11.32
C LYS A 11 11.62 -52.17 -10.08
N LYS A 12 11.59 -53.49 -9.89
CA LYS A 12 11.04 -54.12 -8.69
C LYS A 12 11.93 -53.85 -7.47
N ALA A 13 13.25 -53.99 -7.62
CA ALA A 13 14.22 -53.65 -6.59
C ALA A 13 14.13 -52.17 -6.17
N ALA A 14 13.91 -51.26 -7.12
CA ALA A 14 13.74 -49.83 -6.83
C ALA A 14 12.47 -49.51 -6.01
N ARG A 15 11.38 -50.24 -6.23
CA ARG A 15 10.16 -50.13 -5.40
C ARG A 15 10.32 -50.77 -4.02
N GLU A 16 11.05 -51.89 -3.91
CA GLU A 16 11.34 -52.55 -2.63
C GLU A 16 12.30 -51.75 -1.73
N ASN A 17 13.24 -51.00 -2.33
CA ASN A 17 14.18 -50.13 -1.62
C ASN A 17 13.60 -48.76 -1.20
N GLY A 18 12.30 -48.53 -1.39
CA GLY A 18 11.65 -47.26 -1.00
C GLY A 18 12.14 -46.04 -1.80
N GLU A 19 12.72 -46.24 -2.99
CA GLU A 19 13.32 -45.15 -3.78
C GLU A 19 12.25 -44.22 -4.41
N GLU A 20 10.96 -44.57 -4.34
CA GLU A 20 9.84 -43.67 -4.60
C GLU A 20 9.39 -43.01 -3.28
N ALA A 21 10.21 -42.10 -2.74
CA ALA A 21 9.85 -41.29 -1.57
C ALA A 21 8.72 -40.29 -1.94
N GLY A 22 7.47 -40.69 -1.70
CA GLY A 22 6.31 -39.80 -1.80
C GLY A 22 6.20 -38.87 -0.60
N PHE A 23 5.65 -37.66 -0.81
CA PHE A 23 5.34 -36.72 0.27
C PHE A 23 4.26 -37.32 1.16
N SER A 24 4.50 -37.36 2.47
CA SER A 24 3.55 -37.90 3.43
C SER A 24 2.36 -36.97 3.63
N LEU A 25 1.16 -37.52 3.79
CA LEU A 25 -0.03 -36.71 4.12
C LEU A 25 0.16 -35.92 5.43
N ILE A 26 0.87 -36.50 6.42
CA ILE A 26 1.15 -35.79 7.66
C ILE A 26 2.14 -34.63 7.48
N GLU A 27 3.07 -34.74 6.52
CA GLU A 27 4.00 -33.66 6.17
C GLU A 27 3.25 -32.48 5.55
N LEU A 28 2.22 -32.74 4.75
CA LEU A 28 1.40 -31.66 4.20
C LEU A 28 0.51 -31.01 5.26
N ILE A 29 -0.03 -31.83 6.17
CA ILE A 29 -0.88 -31.34 7.26
C ILE A 29 -0.10 -30.43 8.22
N ILE A 30 1.11 -30.81 8.64
CA ILE A 30 1.90 -29.98 9.57
C ILE A 30 2.29 -28.64 8.93
N VAL A 31 2.57 -28.63 7.62
CA VAL A 31 2.90 -27.40 6.88
C VAL A 31 1.73 -26.43 6.87
N VAL A 32 0.51 -26.88 6.53
CA VAL A 32 -0.66 -25.98 6.50
C VAL A 32 -1.06 -25.51 7.90
N VAL A 33 -0.82 -26.32 8.95
CA VAL A 33 -1.02 -25.91 10.34
C VAL A 33 -0.06 -24.77 10.71
N ILE A 34 1.22 -24.90 10.38
CA ILE A 34 2.21 -23.84 10.64
C ILE A 34 1.88 -22.58 9.83
N LEU A 35 1.55 -22.72 8.54
CA LEU A 35 1.12 -21.59 7.71
C LEU A 35 -0.13 -20.90 8.27
N GLY A 36 -1.08 -21.66 8.82
CA GLY A 36 -2.28 -21.11 9.47
C GLY A 36 -1.94 -20.22 10.67
N ILE A 37 -0.99 -20.65 11.51
CA ILE A 37 -0.54 -19.85 12.67
C ILE A 37 0.15 -18.56 12.21
N LEU A 38 1.01 -18.63 11.18
CA LEU A 38 1.69 -17.46 10.64
C LEU A 38 0.71 -16.44 10.06
N VAL A 39 -0.29 -16.91 9.30
CA VAL A 39 -1.32 -16.05 8.68
C VAL A 39 -2.17 -15.36 9.74
N ALA A 40 -2.54 -16.04 10.82
CA ALA A 40 -3.33 -15.47 11.91
C ALA A 40 -2.65 -14.24 12.55
N ILE A 41 -1.32 -14.24 12.66
CA ILE A 41 -0.54 -13.11 13.19
C ILE A 41 -0.25 -12.06 12.10
N ALA A 42 0.03 -12.48 10.87
CA ALA A 42 0.43 -11.59 9.79
C ALA A 42 -0.69 -10.65 9.32
N ILE A 43 -1.94 -11.13 9.25
CA ILE A 43 -3.09 -10.34 8.77
C ILE A 43 -3.30 -9.04 9.58
N PRO A 44 -3.44 -9.07 10.92
CA PRO A 44 -3.69 -7.85 11.69
C PRO A 44 -2.52 -6.87 11.65
N ILE A 45 -1.28 -7.35 11.66
CA ILE A 45 -0.08 -6.51 11.56
C ILE A 45 -0.03 -5.80 10.20
N PHE A 46 -0.25 -6.56 9.12
CA PHE A 46 -0.22 -6.01 7.77
C PHE A 46 -1.33 -4.99 7.53
N ALA A 47 -2.52 -5.19 8.11
CA ALA A 47 -3.60 -4.21 8.06
C ALA A 47 -3.20 -2.86 8.71
N GLY A 48 -2.55 -2.91 9.88
CA GLY A 48 -2.06 -1.70 10.56
C GLY A 48 -0.98 -0.96 9.76
N ILE A 49 -0.01 -1.68 9.19
CA ILE A 49 1.05 -1.10 8.34
C ILE A 49 0.45 -0.42 7.11
N GLN A 50 -0.52 -1.04 6.45
CA GLN A 50 -1.19 -0.45 5.30
C GLN A 50 -1.92 0.84 5.64
N GLN A 51 -2.59 0.91 6.80
CA GLN A 51 -3.25 2.13 7.23
C GLN A 51 -2.23 3.25 7.51
N GLN A 52 -1.15 2.93 8.23
CA GLN A 52 -0.09 3.91 8.51
C GLN A 52 0.62 4.39 7.23
N ALA A 53 0.81 3.52 6.25
CA ALA A 53 1.36 3.88 4.94
C ALA A 53 0.43 4.85 4.18
N LYS A 54 -0.89 4.62 4.21
CA LYS A 54 -1.88 5.54 3.62
C LYS A 54 -1.84 6.91 4.30
N ASP A 55 -1.82 6.94 5.62
CA ASP A 55 -1.80 8.19 6.39
C ASP A 55 -0.52 9.00 6.11
N ASN A 56 0.63 8.32 6.06
CA ASN A 56 1.90 8.94 5.72
C ASN A 56 1.95 9.43 4.27
N SER A 57 1.36 8.67 3.34
CA SER A 57 1.21 9.09 1.94
C SER A 57 0.38 10.36 1.83
N LEU A 58 -0.76 10.45 2.53
CA LEU A 58 -1.62 11.63 2.52
C LEU A 58 -0.94 12.84 3.17
N LYS A 59 -0.19 12.66 4.26
CA LYS A 59 0.64 13.73 4.84
C LYS A 59 1.70 14.24 3.86
N SER A 60 2.36 13.33 3.13
CA SER A 60 3.36 13.69 2.11
C SER A 60 2.74 14.46 0.94
N ILE A 61 1.56 14.03 0.47
CA ILE A 61 0.77 14.72 -0.56
C ILE A 61 0.40 16.12 -0.07
N ALA A 62 -0.12 16.24 1.16
CA ALA A 62 -0.47 17.54 1.74
C ALA A 62 0.73 18.47 1.85
N ALA A 63 1.89 17.98 2.32
CA ALA A 63 3.11 18.77 2.43
C ALA A 63 3.62 19.25 1.07
N SER A 64 3.58 18.37 0.06
CA SER A 64 4.00 18.69 -1.31
C SER A 64 3.04 19.66 -1.99
N ALA A 65 1.74 19.55 -1.73
CA ALA A 65 0.75 20.51 -2.20
C ALA A 65 0.87 21.84 -1.44
N ALA A 66 1.19 21.84 -0.15
CA ALA A 66 1.39 23.06 0.63
C ALA A 66 2.56 23.90 0.13
N SER A 67 3.66 23.28 -0.29
CA SER A 67 4.77 24.01 -0.92
C SER A 67 4.38 24.59 -2.28
N ALA A 68 3.60 23.87 -3.08
CA ALA A 68 3.08 24.37 -4.35
C ALA A 68 2.10 25.53 -4.16
N VAL A 69 1.21 25.43 -3.16
CA VAL A 69 0.28 26.50 -2.77
C VAL A 69 1.06 27.72 -2.29
N ALA A 70 2.05 27.57 -1.41
CA ALA A 70 2.90 28.67 -0.96
C ALA A 70 3.60 29.37 -2.15
N ALA A 71 4.11 28.60 -3.10
CA ALA A 71 4.73 29.14 -4.31
C ALA A 71 3.72 29.87 -5.21
N ASP A 72 2.46 29.43 -5.26
CA ASP A 72 1.40 30.12 -6.00
C ASP A 72 0.97 31.42 -5.33
N LEU A 73 0.80 31.42 -4.00
CA LEU A 73 0.46 32.60 -3.21
C LEU A 73 1.57 33.67 -3.23
N ALA A 74 2.82 33.26 -3.45
CA ALA A 74 3.95 34.18 -3.61
C ALA A 74 3.99 34.90 -4.98
N LYS A 75 3.17 34.50 -5.95
CA LYS A 75 3.12 35.14 -7.28
C LYS A 75 2.49 36.53 -7.19
N THR A 76 2.83 37.40 -8.14
CA THR A 76 2.17 38.71 -8.31
C THR A 76 0.68 38.58 -8.62
N THR A 77 0.29 37.47 -9.26
CA THR A 77 -1.11 37.10 -9.53
C THR A 77 -1.30 35.63 -9.16
N PRO A 78 -1.68 35.33 -7.90
CA PRO A 78 -1.96 33.96 -7.46
C PRO A 78 -3.08 33.34 -8.28
N THR A 79 -2.95 32.06 -8.60
CA THR A 79 -4.01 31.29 -9.25
C THR A 79 -5.11 30.93 -8.24
N ILE A 80 -4.69 30.64 -7.01
CA ILE A 80 -5.56 30.35 -5.88
C ILE A 80 -6.03 31.66 -5.28
N THR A 81 -7.31 31.95 -5.46
CA THR A 81 -7.96 33.18 -4.97
C THR A 81 -9.12 32.91 -4.01
N ALA A 82 -9.49 31.65 -3.83
CA ALA A 82 -10.56 31.21 -2.92
C ALA A 82 -10.26 29.83 -2.35
N ALA A 83 -10.75 29.56 -1.13
CA ALA A 83 -10.66 28.25 -0.51
C ALA A 83 -11.43 27.21 -1.33
N GLY A 84 -10.92 25.99 -1.40
CA GLY A 84 -11.52 24.93 -2.21
C GLY A 84 -10.49 23.97 -2.77
N ALA A 85 -10.82 23.33 -3.91
CA ALA A 85 -9.91 22.43 -4.59
C ALA A 85 -8.66 23.18 -5.08
N VAL A 86 -7.48 22.58 -4.92
CA VAL A 86 -6.25 23.14 -5.47
C VAL A 86 -6.26 22.95 -7.00
N PRO A 87 -6.10 24.01 -7.81
CA PRO A 87 -6.09 23.90 -9.27
C PRO A 87 -4.95 22.98 -9.75
N SER A 88 -5.19 22.21 -10.82
CA SER A 88 -4.18 21.31 -11.41
C SER A 88 -2.96 22.04 -11.98
N THR A 89 -3.10 23.34 -12.27
CA THR A 89 -2.00 24.25 -12.64
C THR A 89 -1.06 24.57 -11.48
N VAL A 90 -1.50 24.36 -10.23
CA VAL A 90 -0.69 24.54 -9.02
C VAL A 90 -0.21 23.19 -8.51
N TYR A 91 -1.11 22.21 -8.40
CA TYR A 91 -0.77 20.87 -7.94
C TYR A 91 -1.62 19.81 -8.64
N ASN A 92 -0.97 18.84 -9.27
CA ASN A 92 -1.65 17.71 -9.89
C ASN A 92 -1.69 16.53 -8.90
N SER A 93 -2.86 16.29 -8.30
CA SER A 93 -3.08 15.09 -7.49
C SER A 93 -3.43 13.91 -8.40
N SER A 94 -2.69 12.81 -8.27
CA SER A 94 -3.06 11.54 -8.91
C SER A 94 -4.38 11.03 -8.34
N GLY A 95 -5.28 10.57 -9.23
CA GLY A 95 -6.74 10.46 -9.05
C GLY A 95 -7.32 9.58 -7.93
N ASN A 96 -6.53 9.19 -6.94
CA ASN A 96 -6.98 8.52 -5.72
C ASN A 96 -6.89 9.44 -4.48
N SER A 97 -6.68 10.74 -4.67
CA SER A 97 -6.62 11.71 -3.57
C SER A 97 -7.26 13.02 -3.98
N THR A 98 -7.93 13.64 -3.01
CA THR A 98 -8.49 14.99 -3.14
C THR A 98 -7.64 15.93 -2.32
N VAL A 99 -7.27 17.07 -2.89
CA VAL A 99 -6.46 18.09 -2.23
C VAL A 99 -7.24 19.39 -2.22
N THR A 100 -7.40 19.94 -1.03
CA THR A 100 -8.13 21.19 -0.79
C THR A 100 -7.25 22.17 -0.02
N VAL A 101 -7.51 23.46 -0.19
CA VAL A 101 -6.89 24.54 0.56
C VAL A 101 -7.97 25.34 1.29
N ALA A 102 -7.69 25.71 2.53
CA ALA A 102 -8.56 26.49 3.39
C ALA A 102 -7.76 27.59 4.12
N GLY A 103 -8.46 28.48 4.82
CA GLY A 103 -7.88 29.61 5.54
C GLY A 103 -7.83 30.90 4.71
N PRO A 104 -7.13 31.94 5.20
CA PRO A 104 -7.13 33.26 4.59
C PRO A 104 -6.32 33.36 3.27
N LEU A 105 -5.67 32.27 2.84
CA LEU A 105 -4.88 32.18 1.60
C LEU A 105 -3.78 33.24 1.51
N THR A 106 -3.11 33.48 2.62
CA THR A 106 -1.90 34.32 2.70
C THR A 106 -0.69 33.44 2.96
N LEU A 107 0.53 33.95 2.70
CA LEU A 107 1.76 33.17 2.93
C LEU A 107 1.87 32.62 4.36
N ASP A 108 1.34 33.35 5.34
CA ASP A 108 1.35 32.98 6.76
C ASP A 108 0.06 32.29 7.22
N GLY A 109 -0.92 32.14 6.32
CA GLY A 109 -2.27 31.75 6.68
C GLY A 109 -2.95 30.95 5.58
N PHE A 110 -2.56 29.68 5.46
CA PHE A 110 -3.28 28.72 4.63
C PHE A 110 -3.12 27.31 5.21
N CYS A 111 -4.08 26.44 4.95
CA CYS A 111 -4.02 25.04 5.31
C CYS A 111 -4.41 24.16 4.13
N VAL A 112 -3.50 23.29 3.70
CA VAL A 112 -3.76 22.28 2.68
C VAL A 112 -4.15 20.98 3.35
N SER A 113 -5.20 20.35 2.85
CA SER A 113 -5.72 19.06 3.33
C SER A 113 -5.80 18.07 2.18
N ALA A 114 -5.19 16.89 2.35
CA ALA A 114 -5.26 15.77 1.42
C ALA A 114 -6.09 14.63 2.03
N ALA A 115 -6.99 14.04 1.25
CA ALA A 115 -7.83 12.90 1.65
C ALA A 115 -7.87 11.83 0.55
N GLY A 116 -7.93 10.55 0.91
CA GLY A 116 -8.07 9.45 -0.05
C GLY A 116 -9.44 9.42 -0.73
N ALA A 117 -9.55 8.84 -1.92
CA ALA A 117 -10.83 8.79 -2.66
C ALA A 117 -11.96 8.16 -1.83
N GLY A 118 -13.11 8.82 -1.79
CA GLY A 118 -14.30 8.35 -1.05
C GLY A 118 -14.26 8.56 0.46
N SER A 119 -13.22 9.22 1.01
CA SER A 119 -13.16 9.53 2.44
C SER A 119 -14.05 10.73 2.76
N THR A 120 -15.08 10.55 3.59
CA THR A 120 -15.75 11.66 4.29
C THR A 120 -14.82 12.21 5.37
N ALA A 121 -15.04 13.47 5.77
CA ALA A 121 -14.12 14.38 6.49
C ALA A 121 -13.50 13.92 7.85
N GLY A 122 -13.61 12.66 8.24
CA GLY A 122 -12.94 12.07 9.41
C GLY A 122 -11.97 10.91 9.10
N GLY A 123 -11.89 10.46 7.84
CA GLY A 123 -10.98 9.40 7.42
C GLY A 123 -9.66 9.97 6.91
N VAL A 124 -8.69 10.13 7.80
CA VAL A 124 -7.25 10.39 7.51
C VAL A 124 -6.97 11.55 6.57
N THR A 125 -7.07 12.77 7.09
CA THR A 125 -6.67 13.99 6.38
C THR A 125 -5.20 14.30 6.67
N GLY A 126 -4.31 14.14 5.69
CA GLY A 126 -2.99 14.76 5.76
C GLY A 126 -3.17 16.27 5.71
N LYS A 127 -2.59 17.02 6.66
CA LYS A 127 -2.67 18.50 6.70
C LYS A 127 -1.27 19.10 6.66
N ALA A 128 -1.11 20.20 5.94
CA ALA A 128 0.15 20.95 5.90
C ALA A 128 -0.08 22.43 5.52
N GLY A 129 0.67 23.32 6.14
CA GLY A 129 0.59 24.77 5.94
C GLY A 129 0.64 25.53 7.27
N PRO A 130 0.97 26.83 7.25
CA PRO A 130 1.10 27.66 8.45
C PRO A 130 -0.23 27.98 9.16
N GLY A 131 -1.36 27.72 8.51
CA GLY A 131 -2.70 27.81 9.09
C GLY A 131 -3.34 26.44 9.41
N CYS A 132 -2.55 25.35 9.33
CA CYS A 132 -2.87 24.05 9.90
C CYS A 132 -2.19 23.92 11.28
#